data_AF-A0A1B2HDE6-F1
#
_entry.id   AF-A0A1B2HDE6-F1
#
_cell.length_a   1.000
_cell.length_b   1.000
_cell.length_c   1.000
_cell.angle_alpha   90.00
_cell.angle_beta   90.00
_cell.angle_gamma   90.00
#
_symmetry.space_group_name_H-M   'P 1'
#
loop_
_entity.id
_entity.type
_entity.pdbx_description
1 polymer ?
#
loop_
_entity_poly.entity_id
_entity_poly.type
_entity_poly.pdbx_seq_one_letter_code
_entity_poly.pdbx_strand_id
1 'polypeptide(L)'
;MLVDERRTVYRLAADLFAPGTELSDNLADHPIVRYEIGRALAGAGELDLARMHEVAGLRVCDAGIAVAADPRSGFLLEAPLRIIAPPGVAIEPLTEADGDRFSAALQVVADGIRLFRSLAPVTADDLLAHVSMLAVLKRETSGGVVSASSRYVPGIVLIDEPSLPIEVAEALVHEGAHEKFFDLAITHEFLDARAEDVEFFETSWSHARWPLEQTFAAWHAYSCLAQFAQACAGVELGPDSLLPKAQERAAEIGAWLLAHEHELRPDARWLLRALAGETVAPSAVEGDAAEIEVDFHFRLHPDVRWRRTESGRMVVGRVGQWPEIFWLDADAGWVVGQLPADGSPIGVGGLTTGAIGRWTAVTDDPGRRLEVALASLLTNSIVERVS
;
A
#
# COMPACT_ATOMS: atom_id res chain seq x y z
N MET A 1 -4.58 7.48 -8.81
CA MET A 1 -5.26 7.82 -7.54
C MET A 1 -4.56 7.16 -6.36
N LEU A 2 -4.61 5.84 -6.20
CA LEU A 2 -3.98 5.13 -5.06
C LEU A 2 -2.48 5.44 -4.87
N VAL A 3 -1.70 5.49 -5.97
CA VAL A 3 -0.28 5.89 -5.94
C VAL A 3 -0.06 7.27 -5.34
N ASP A 4 -0.93 8.24 -5.64
CA ASP A 4 -0.82 9.59 -5.08
C ASP A 4 -1.14 9.61 -3.58
N GLU A 5 -2.16 8.85 -3.16
CA GLU A 5 -2.53 8.72 -1.75
C GLU A 5 -1.39 8.12 -0.92
N ARG A 6 -0.77 7.04 -1.44
CA ARG A 6 0.46 6.46 -0.90
C ARG A 6 1.59 7.48 -0.78
N ARG A 7 1.93 8.17 -1.88
CA ARG A 7 3.03 9.17 -1.89
C ARG A 7 2.76 10.27 -0.87
N THR A 8 1.51 10.68 -0.73
CA THR A 8 1.08 11.70 0.22
C THR A 8 1.33 11.26 1.67
N VAL A 9 1.06 9.99 2.01
CA VAL A 9 1.37 9.41 3.33
C VAL A 9 2.87 9.45 3.60
N TYR A 10 3.70 8.94 2.68
CA TYR A 10 5.16 8.92 2.90
C TYR A 10 5.75 10.33 2.98
N ARG A 11 5.25 11.29 2.20
CA ARG A 11 5.64 12.71 2.30
C ARG A 11 5.28 13.32 3.64
N LEU A 12 4.08 13.02 4.16
CA LEU A 12 3.69 13.47 5.49
C LEU A 12 4.58 12.83 6.56
N ALA A 13 4.80 11.52 6.49
CA ALA A 13 5.64 10.81 7.45
C ALA A 13 7.07 11.37 7.51
N ALA A 14 7.70 11.61 6.36
CA ALA A 14 9.02 12.21 6.29
C ALA A 14 9.05 13.64 6.87
N ASP A 15 8.03 14.46 6.60
CA ASP A 15 7.90 15.81 7.17
C ASP A 15 7.70 15.78 8.70
N LEU A 16 7.00 14.78 9.23
CA LEU A 16 6.82 14.62 10.68
C LEU A 16 8.13 14.29 11.40
N PHE A 17 9.02 13.49 10.79
CA PHE A 17 10.33 13.18 11.36
C PHE A 17 11.36 14.28 11.13
N ALA A 18 11.34 14.89 9.94
CA ALA A 18 12.32 15.89 9.53
C ALA A 18 11.60 17.04 8.80
N PRO A 19 11.06 18.02 9.55
CA PRO A 19 10.29 19.11 8.98
C PRO A 19 11.01 19.85 7.85
N GLY A 20 10.29 20.06 6.74
CA GLY A 20 10.84 20.67 5.53
C GLY A 20 11.51 19.67 4.58
N THR A 21 11.53 18.38 4.90
CA THR A 21 11.95 17.33 3.97
C THR A 21 10.86 17.14 2.91
N GLU A 22 11.17 17.52 1.67
CA GLU A 22 10.29 17.25 0.54
C GLU A 22 10.75 16.01 -0.23
N LEU A 23 9.93 14.95 -0.19
CA LEU A 23 10.14 13.77 -1.02
C LEU A 23 9.59 14.01 -2.43
N SER A 24 10.47 13.91 -3.43
CA SER A 24 10.05 13.79 -4.83
C SER A 24 9.22 12.52 -5.04
N ASP A 25 8.48 12.43 -6.16
CA ASP A 25 7.73 11.21 -6.52
C ASP A 25 8.65 9.98 -6.53
N ASN A 26 9.83 10.10 -7.16
CA ASN A 26 10.79 9.00 -7.24
C ASN A 26 11.26 8.51 -5.86
N LEU A 27 11.47 9.42 -4.90
CA LEU A 27 11.87 9.03 -3.54
C LEU A 27 10.70 8.42 -2.76
N ALA A 28 9.51 9.00 -2.89
CA ALA A 28 8.30 8.48 -2.24
C ALA A 28 7.91 7.08 -2.76
N ASP A 29 8.32 6.74 -3.99
CA ASP A 29 8.11 5.43 -4.60
C ASP A 29 9.26 4.44 -4.34
N HIS A 30 10.43 4.92 -3.94
CA HIS A 30 11.62 4.08 -3.81
C HIS A 30 11.44 3.05 -2.66
N PRO A 31 11.52 1.74 -2.92
CA PRO A 31 11.15 0.71 -1.93
C PRO A 31 11.95 0.79 -0.63
N ILE A 32 13.25 1.07 -0.71
CA ILE A 32 14.08 1.22 0.49
C ILE A 32 13.78 2.51 1.26
N VAL A 33 13.37 3.59 0.58
CA VAL A 33 12.95 4.82 1.28
C VAL A 33 11.66 4.55 2.05
N ARG A 34 10.71 3.87 1.42
CA ARG A 34 9.46 3.44 2.05
C ARG A 34 9.72 2.53 3.26
N TYR A 35 10.66 1.59 3.13
CA TYR A 35 11.10 0.73 4.24
C TYR A 35 11.68 1.54 5.40
N GLU A 36 12.58 2.49 5.15
CA GLU A 36 13.19 3.30 6.23
C GLU A 36 12.14 4.17 6.95
N ILE A 37 11.20 4.76 6.21
CA ILE A 37 10.09 5.50 6.80
C ILE A 37 9.21 4.57 7.64
N GLY A 38 8.84 3.41 7.10
CA GLY A 38 8.04 2.41 7.82
C GLY A 38 8.73 1.91 9.09
N ARG A 39 10.04 1.65 9.03
CA ARG A 39 10.87 1.25 10.18
C ARG A 39 10.84 2.32 11.27
N ALA A 40 11.02 3.59 10.90
CA ALA A 40 10.98 4.71 11.84
C ALA A 40 9.59 4.88 12.47
N LEU A 41 8.51 4.80 11.68
CA LEU A 41 7.13 4.83 12.18
C LEU A 41 6.86 3.69 13.16
N ALA A 42 7.43 2.51 12.91
CA ALA A 42 7.22 1.31 13.72
C ALA A 42 8.02 1.23 15.02
N GLY A 43 8.72 2.30 15.44
CA GLY A 43 9.50 2.22 16.68
C GLY A 43 10.97 1.81 16.49
N ALA A 44 11.37 1.42 15.28
CA ALA A 44 12.60 0.65 15.06
C ALA A 44 13.81 1.52 14.69
N GLY A 45 13.97 2.66 15.37
CA GLY A 45 15.07 3.62 15.22
C GLY A 45 14.66 4.93 14.53
N GLU A 46 15.63 5.82 14.32
CA GLU A 46 15.41 7.11 13.67
C GLU A 46 15.42 6.99 12.13
N LEU A 47 14.77 7.96 11.47
CA LEU A 47 14.78 8.09 10.02
C LEU A 47 16.17 8.50 9.53
N ASP A 48 16.84 7.60 8.80
CA ASP A 48 18.17 7.85 8.27
C ASP A 48 18.11 8.52 6.88
N LEU A 49 18.12 9.86 6.88
CA LEU A 49 18.12 10.64 5.65
C LEU A 49 19.38 10.40 4.79
N ALA A 50 20.52 10.06 5.39
CA ALA A 50 21.74 9.78 4.63
C ALA A 50 21.59 8.46 3.87
N ARG A 51 21.05 7.43 4.51
CA ARG A 51 20.71 6.16 3.87
C ARG A 51 19.68 6.36 2.75
N MET A 52 18.63 7.16 2.97
CA MET A 52 17.64 7.48 1.94
C MET A 52 18.28 8.11 0.69
N HIS A 53 19.21 9.05 0.86
CA HIS A 53 19.95 9.64 -0.27
C HIS A 53 20.90 8.63 -0.94
N GLU A 54 21.53 7.75 -0.17
CA GLU A 54 22.42 6.71 -0.71
C GLU A 54 21.64 5.76 -1.62
N VAL A 55 20.50 5.24 -1.15
CA VAL A 55 19.69 4.28 -1.91
C VAL A 55 19.01 4.91 -3.11
N ALA A 56 18.69 6.21 -3.05
CA ALA A 56 18.22 6.96 -4.21
C ALA A 56 19.23 7.02 -5.36
N GLY A 57 20.52 6.80 -5.06
CA GLY A 57 21.58 6.67 -6.05
C GLY A 57 21.75 5.27 -6.64
N LEU A 58 20.89 4.31 -6.29
CA LEU A 58 20.92 2.96 -6.87
C LEU A 58 20.74 3.05 -8.38
N ARG A 59 21.72 2.52 -9.13
CA ARG A 59 21.62 2.44 -10.59
C ARG A 59 20.63 1.37 -11.00
N VAL A 60 19.77 1.74 -11.95
CA VAL A 60 18.72 0.87 -12.53
C VAL A 60 18.79 0.91 -14.05
N CYS A 61 18.33 -0.16 -14.70
CA CYS A 61 18.05 -0.21 -16.12
C CYS A 61 16.53 -0.18 -16.34
N ASP A 62 16.06 0.52 -17.37
CA ASP A 62 14.63 0.53 -17.71
C ASP A 62 14.29 -0.65 -18.64
N ALA A 63 13.39 -1.52 -18.18
CA ALA A 63 12.81 -2.62 -18.97
C ALA A 63 11.31 -2.43 -19.24
N GLY A 64 10.79 -1.22 -18.98
CA GLY A 64 9.36 -0.91 -18.82
C GLY A 64 8.94 -0.74 -17.35
N ILE A 65 9.83 -1.15 -16.43
CA ILE A 65 9.94 -0.83 -15.00
C ILE A 65 11.44 -0.74 -14.67
N ALA A 66 11.79 -0.11 -13.55
CA ALA A 66 13.19 -0.01 -13.12
C ALA A 66 13.71 -1.37 -12.62
N VAL A 67 14.78 -1.88 -13.23
CA VAL A 67 15.45 -3.12 -12.84
C VAL A 67 16.76 -2.79 -12.13
N ALA A 68 16.98 -3.29 -10.92
CA ALA A 68 18.20 -3.07 -10.16
C ALA A 68 19.44 -3.56 -10.94
N ALA A 69 20.40 -2.66 -11.14
CA ALA A 69 21.55 -2.88 -12.02
C ALA A 69 22.89 -2.61 -11.32
N ASP A 70 22.89 -1.84 -10.23
CA ASP A 70 24.10 -1.47 -9.48
C ASP A 70 24.83 -2.72 -8.93
N PRO A 71 26.15 -2.88 -9.11
CA PRO A 71 26.95 -3.94 -8.49
C PRO A 71 26.86 -4.00 -6.96
N ARG A 72 26.48 -2.89 -6.31
CA ARG A 72 26.25 -2.81 -4.86
C ARG A 72 24.83 -3.20 -4.47
N SER A 73 23.98 -3.68 -5.39
CA SER A 73 22.58 -4.01 -5.10
C SER A 73 22.42 -4.98 -3.94
N GLY A 74 23.31 -5.95 -3.76
CA GLY A 74 23.26 -6.85 -2.59
C GLY A 74 23.36 -6.12 -1.24
N PHE A 75 24.09 -5.01 -1.18
CA PHE A 75 24.20 -4.16 0.02
C PHE A 75 23.07 -3.14 0.13
N LEU A 76 22.70 -2.51 -0.99
CA LEU A 76 21.67 -1.47 -1.02
C LEU A 76 20.26 -2.05 -0.83
N LEU A 77 20.05 -3.31 -1.24
CA LEU A 77 18.81 -4.08 -1.10
C LEU A 77 18.92 -5.16 -0.02
N GLU A 78 19.81 -5.01 0.98
CA GLU A 78 19.99 -6.01 2.05
C GLU A 78 18.67 -6.35 2.74
N ALA A 79 17.87 -5.35 3.09
CA ALA A 79 16.63 -5.55 3.84
C ALA A 79 15.62 -6.47 3.11
N PRO A 80 15.20 -6.19 1.86
CA PRO A 80 14.30 -7.09 1.15
C PRO A 80 14.91 -8.48 0.92
N LEU A 81 16.20 -8.57 0.57
CA LEU A 81 16.88 -9.86 0.35
C LEU A 81 16.91 -10.72 1.61
N ARG A 82 17.19 -10.13 2.77
CA ARG A 82 17.18 -10.84 4.07
C ARG A 82 15.79 -11.29 4.48
N ILE A 83 14.75 -10.49 4.19
CA ILE A 83 13.36 -10.80 4.58
C ILE A 83 12.84 -12.02 3.82
N ILE A 84 13.18 -12.15 2.54
CA ILE A 84 12.70 -13.26 1.70
C ILE A 84 13.61 -14.49 1.74
N ALA A 85 14.83 -14.36 2.28
CA ALA A 85 15.79 -15.43 2.31
C ALA A 85 15.31 -16.60 3.19
N PRO A 86 15.31 -17.84 2.66
CA PRO A 86 15.16 -19.02 3.49
C PRO A 86 16.24 -19.09 4.58
N PRO A 87 15.98 -19.76 5.72
CA PRO A 87 16.96 -19.88 6.80
C PRO A 87 18.31 -20.41 6.31
N GLY A 88 19.37 -19.64 6.55
CA GLY A 88 20.75 -20.00 6.18
C GLY A 88 21.13 -19.73 4.73
N VAL A 89 20.25 -19.14 3.92
CA VAL A 89 20.53 -18.75 2.53
C VAL A 89 20.90 -17.27 2.46
N ALA A 90 21.91 -16.95 1.65
CA ALA A 90 22.28 -15.58 1.33
C ALA A 90 21.94 -15.32 -0.14
N ILE A 91 20.77 -14.69 -0.38
CA ILE A 91 20.29 -14.38 -1.72
C ILE A 91 21.10 -13.22 -2.29
N GLU A 92 21.51 -13.34 -3.56
CA GLU A 92 22.21 -12.27 -4.28
C GLU A 92 21.42 -11.83 -5.51
N PRO A 93 21.35 -10.52 -5.80
CA PRO A 93 20.80 -10.02 -7.05
C PRO A 93 21.79 -10.21 -8.20
N LEU A 94 21.26 -10.45 -9.38
CA LEU A 94 21.96 -10.36 -10.66
C LEU A 94 22.08 -8.88 -11.06
N THR A 95 23.27 -8.44 -11.43
CA THR A 95 23.60 -7.02 -11.67
C THR A 95 24.48 -6.83 -12.90
N GLU A 96 24.78 -5.59 -13.29
CA GLU A 96 25.70 -5.32 -14.41
C GLU A 96 27.09 -5.96 -14.24
N ALA A 97 27.52 -6.25 -13.00
CA ALA A 97 28.78 -6.95 -12.75
C ALA A 97 28.79 -8.38 -13.31
N ASP A 98 27.62 -8.97 -13.55
CA ASP A 98 27.44 -10.30 -14.12
C ASP A 98 27.43 -10.30 -15.67
N GLY A 99 27.59 -9.13 -16.32
CA GLY A 99 27.87 -8.99 -17.75
C GLY A 99 26.74 -9.48 -18.67
N ASP A 100 27.09 -10.37 -19.62
CA ASP A 100 26.15 -10.91 -20.62
C ASP A 100 24.97 -11.65 -19.99
N ARG A 101 25.18 -12.28 -18.82
CA ARG A 101 24.11 -12.96 -18.08
C ARG A 101 23.03 -11.99 -17.63
N PHE A 102 23.44 -10.85 -17.05
CA PHE A 102 22.51 -9.78 -16.69
C PHE A 102 21.80 -9.20 -17.91
N SER A 103 22.53 -8.97 -19.00
CA SER A 103 21.95 -8.43 -20.24
C SER A 103 20.88 -9.37 -20.82
N ALA A 104 21.11 -10.69 -20.78
CA ALA A 104 20.14 -11.69 -21.22
C ALA A 104 18.89 -11.71 -20.32
N ALA A 105 19.07 -11.72 -18.99
CA ALA A 105 17.96 -11.67 -18.04
C ALA A 105 17.14 -10.37 -18.19
N LEU A 106 17.80 -9.22 -18.35
CA LEU A 106 17.14 -7.93 -18.57
C LEU A 106 16.28 -7.95 -19.85
N GLN A 107 16.75 -8.60 -20.91
CA GLN A 107 15.97 -8.77 -22.14
C GLN A 107 14.72 -9.63 -21.91
N VAL A 108 14.83 -10.75 -21.18
CA VAL A 108 13.68 -11.60 -20.82
C VAL A 108 12.67 -10.82 -19.96
N VAL A 109 13.16 -10.01 -19.02
CA VAL A 109 12.30 -9.12 -18.21
C VAL A 109 11.55 -8.12 -19.09
N ALA A 110 12.24 -7.45 -20.00
CA ALA A 110 11.63 -6.50 -20.92
C ALA A 110 10.58 -7.17 -21.84
N ASP A 111 10.87 -8.39 -22.32
CA ASP A 111 9.93 -9.19 -23.10
C ASP A 111 8.71 -9.62 -22.27
N GLY A 112 8.90 -9.98 -21.01
CA GLY A 112 7.82 -10.35 -20.09
C GLY A 112 6.88 -9.19 -19.77
N ILE A 113 7.42 -7.99 -19.55
CA ILE A 113 6.61 -6.78 -19.34
C ILE A 113 5.80 -6.44 -20.60
N ARG A 114 6.42 -6.55 -21.79
CA ARG A 114 5.70 -6.40 -23.06
C ARG A 114 4.59 -7.43 -23.21
N LEU A 115 4.87 -8.69 -22.87
CA LEU A 115 3.87 -9.76 -22.91
C LEU A 115 2.71 -9.49 -21.96
N PHE A 116 2.98 -9.09 -20.72
CA PHE A 116 1.95 -8.77 -19.73
C PHE A 116 1.02 -7.66 -20.24
N ARG A 117 1.58 -6.54 -20.71
CA ARG A 117 0.80 -5.44 -21.31
C ARG A 117 0.01 -5.88 -22.55
N SER A 118 0.52 -6.83 -23.33
CA SER A 118 -0.18 -7.36 -24.50
C SER A 118 -1.36 -8.25 -24.12
N LEU A 119 -1.22 -9.09 -23.09
CA LEU A 119 -2.23 -10.07 -22.71
C LEU A 119 -3.34 -9.45 -21.84
N ALA A 120 -2.97 -8.56 -20.91
CA ALA A 120 -3.88 -7.95 -19.97
C ALA A 120 -3.55 -6.46 -19.75
N PRO A 121 -3.76 -5.59 -20.75
CA PRO A 121 -3.30 -4.20 -20.72
C PRO A 121 -3.84 -3.42 -19.51
N VAL A 122 -5.13 -3.55 -19.20
CA VAL A 122 -5.76 -2.85 -18.07
C VAL A 122 -5.17 -3.31 -16.74
N THR A 123 -5.00 -4.62 -16.56
CA THR A 123 -4.39 -5.19 -15.35
C THR A 123 -2.91 -4.82 -15.24
N ALA A 124 -2.19 -4.75 -16.37
CA ALA A 124 -0.80 -4.34 -16.39
C ALA A 124 -0.63 -2.87 -16.01
N ASP A 125 -1.43 -1.97 -16.56
CA ASP A 125 -1.40 -0.55 -16.21
C ASP A 125 -1.74 -0.31 -14.73
N ASP A 126 -2.69 -1.09 -14.21
CA ASP A 126 -3.10 -1.04 -12.80
C ASP A 126 -2.01 -1.59 -11.86
N LEU A 127 -1.51 -2.81 -12.07
CA LEU A 127 -0.55 -3.44 -11.16
C LEU A 127 0.86 -2.86 -11.27
N LEU A 128 1.35 -2.55 -12.48
CA LEU A 128 2.72 -2.04 -12.65
C LEU A 128 2.90 -0.63 -12.07
N ALA A 129 1.83 0.13 -11.87
CA ALA A 129 1.89 1.42 -11.17
C ALA A 129 2.32 1.27 -9.69
N HIS A 130 2.20 0.07 -9.13
CA HIS A 130 2.59 -0.26 -7.75
C HIS A 130 4.00 -0.88 -7.65
N VAL A 131 4.60 -1.27 -8.78
CA VAL A 131 5.94 -1.86 -8.83
C VAL A 131 6.95 -0.78 -9.21
N SER A 132 7.65 -0.25 -8.21
CA SER A 132 8.69 0.76 -8.40
C SER A 132 10.01 0.16 -8.87
N MET A 133 10.28 -1.09 -8.51
CA MET A 133 11.56 -1.75 -8.77
C MET A 133 11.38 -3.26 -8.96
N LEU A 134 12.17 -3.84 -9.85
CA LEU A 134 12.38 -5.27 -9.96
C LEU A 134 13.85 -5.61 -9.72
N ALA A 135 14.13 -6.69 -8.99
CA ALA A 135 15.47 -7.26 -8.91
C ALA A 135 15.44 -8.73 -9.30
N VAL A 136 16.29 -9.10 -10.26
CA VAL A 136 16.49 -10.49 -10.66
C VAL A 136 17.48 -11.12 -9.68
N LEU A 137 17.15 -12.28 -9.14
CA LEU A 137 17.99 -13.03 -8.22
C LEU A 137 18.90 -13.98 -9.00
N LYS A 138 20.10 -14.25 -8.49
CA LYS A 138 20.95 -15.30 -9.06
C LYS A 138 20.36 -16.66 -8.73
N ARG A 139 20.14 -17.49 -9.76
CA ARG A 139 19.53 -18.82 -9.62
C ARG A 139 20.22 -19.71 -8.59
N GLU A 140 21.53 -19.62 -8.49
CA GLU A 140 22.36 -20.41 -7.56
C GLU A 140 22.22 -19.97 -6.10
N THR A 141 21.72 -18.77 -5.82
CA THR A 141 21.56 -18.24 -4.46
C THR A 141 20.11 -17.97 -4.05
N SER A 142 19.14 -18.06 -4.97
CA SER A 142 17.72 -17.75 -4.70
C SER A 142 17.07 -18.69 -3.68
N GLY A 143 17.65 -19.87 -3.43
CA GLY A 143 17.15 -20.79 -2.40
C GLY A 143 15.76 -21.35 -2.69
N GLY A 144 15.35 -21.37 -3.96
CA GLY A 144 14.02 -21.83 -4.39
C GLY A 144 12.94 -20.74 -4.36
N VAL A 145 13.31 -19.48 -4.11
CA VAL A 145 12.39 -18.35 -4.29
C VAL A 145 12.16 -18.11 -5.77
N VAL A 146 10.93 -18.36 -6.25
CA VAL A 146 10.53 -18.12 -7.66
C VAL A 146 10.19 -16.64 -7.88
N SER A 147 9.33 -16.10 -7.02
CA SER A 147 9.02 -14.67 -6.93
C SER A 147 8.72 -14.30 -5.47
N ALA A 148 8.97 -13.05 -5.11
CA ALA A 148 8.63 -12.53 -3.81
C ALA A 148 8.44 -11.01 -3.80
N SER A 149 7.56 -10.57 -2.92
CA SER A 149 7.40 -9.19 -2.46
C SER A 149 7.22 -9.22 -0.94
N SER A 150 7.28 -8.05 -0.29
CA SER A 150 7.09 -7.98 1.15
C SER A 150 6.44 -6.67 1.56
N ARG A 151 5.41 -6.76 2.41
CA ARG A 151 4.76 -5.59 3.02
C ARG A 151 5.73 -4.67 3.78
N TYR A 152 6.86 -5.21 4.23
CA TYR A 152 7.88 -4.44 4.94
C TYR A 152 8.68 -3.56 3.98
N VAL A 153 8.92 -4.03 2.76
CA VAL A 153 9.65 -3.28 1.72
C VAL A 153 8.76 -3.18 0.49
N PRO A 154 7.67 -2.40 0.54
CA PRO A 154 6.72 -2.35 -0.55
C PRO A 154 7.28 -1.56 -1.74
N GLY A 155 6.91 -1.97 -2.94
CA GLY A 155 7.27 -1.43 -4.24
C GLY A 155 8.39 -2.21 -4.95
N ILE A 156 8.86 -3.33 -4.39
CA ILE A 156 9.91 -4.17 -5.01
C ILE A 156 9.42 -5.58 -5.27
N VAL A 157 9.62 -6.02 -6.52
CA VAL A 157 9.41 -7.41 -6.94
C VAL A 157 10.77 -8.08 -7.10
N LEU A 158 10.94 -9.22 -6.44
CA LEU A 158 12.11 -10.08 -6.57
C LEU A 158 11.70 -11.31 -7.37
N ILE A 159 12.46 -11.68 -8.39
CA ILE A 159 12.20 -12.89 -9.18
C ILE A 159 13.47 -13.69 -9.32
N ASP A 160 13.36 -15.02 -9.35
CA ASP A 160 14.47 -15.87 -9.79
C ASP A 160 14.89 -15.51 -11.21
N GLU A 161 16.10 -15.89 -11.61
CA GLU A 161 16.58 -15.65 -12.97
C GLU A 161 15.63 -16.28 -13.99
N PRO A 162 14.89 -15.46 -14.79
CA PRO A 162 13.85 -15.99 -15.65
C PRO A 162 14.46 -16.59 -16.92
N SER A 163 13.80 -17.62 -17.44
CA SER A 163 14.13 -18.26 -18.71
C SER A 163 13.10 -17.94 -19.80
N LEU A 164 11.86 -17.64 -19.40
CA LEU A 164 10.74 -17.35 -20.29
C LEU A 164 10.07 -16.01 -19.93
N PRO A 165 9.65 -15.21 -20.93
CA PRO A 165 8.88 -13.98 -20.68
C PRO A 165 7.61 -14.18 -19.85
N ILE A 166 6.96 -15.34 -19.96
CA ILE A 166 5.74 -15.64 -19.21
C ILE A 166 5.98 -15.76 -17.70
N GLU A 167 7.18 -16.19 -17.27
CA GLU A 167 7.54 -16.29 -15.84
C GLU A 167 7.59 -14.89 -15.22
N VAL A 168 8.12 -13.91 -15.95
CA VAL A 168 8.16 -12.50 -15.54
C VAL A 168 6.76 -11.91 -15.52
N ALA A 169 5.95 -12.15 -16.56
CA ALA A 169 4.58 -11.64 -16.62
C ALA A 169 3.73 -12.19 -15.47
N GLU A 170 3.82 -13.50 -15.20
CA GLU A 170 3.12 -14.15 -14.09
C GLU A 170 3.58 -13.62 -12.72
N ALA A 171 4.90 -13.50 -12.51
CA ALA A 171 5.44 -12.94 -11.28
C ALA A 171 4.98 -11.50 -11.05
N LEU A 172 4.93 -10.67 -12.09
CA LEU A 172 4.44 -9.29 -12.00
C LEU A 172 2.94 -9.21 -11.70
N VAL A 173 2.13 -10.15 -12.18
CA VAL A 173 0.71 -10.25 -11.80
C VAL A 173 0.59 -10.64 -10.34
N HIS A 174 1.34 -11.65 -9.89
CA HIS A 174 1.29 -12.13 -8.51
C HIS A 174 1.81 -11.07 -7.54
N GLU A 175 3.07 -10.70 -7.65
CA GLU A 175 3.73 -9.79 -6.73
C GLU A 175 3.20 -8.36 -6.89
N GLY A 176 2.87 -7.91 -8.11
CA GLY A 176 2.23 -6.61 -8.31
C GLY A 176 0.85 -6.51 -7.66
N ALA A 177 0.09 -7.61 -7.57
CA ALA A 177 -1.17 -7.64 -6.82
C ALA A 177 -0.94 -7.54 -5.30
N HIS A 178 0.13 -8.13 -4.77
CA HIS A 178 0.54 -7.90 -3.37
C HIS A 178 0.94 -6.44 -3.14
N GLU A 179 1.72 -5.85 -4.06
CA GLU A 179 2.14 -4.44 -3.94
C GLU A 179 0.96 -3.47 -3.96
N LYS A 180 -0.01 -3.70 -4.86
CA LYS A 180 -1.27 -2.95 -4.85
C LYS A 180 -2.04 -3.15 -3.54
N PHE A 181 -2.08 -4.37 -3.02
CA PHE A 181 -2.74 -4.66 -1.75
C PHE A 181 -2.06 -3.94 -0.58
N PHE A 182 -0.72 -3.88 -0.53
CA PHE A 182 -0.01 -3.14 0.51
C PHE A 182 -0.32 -1.64 0.44
N ASP A 183 -0.43 -1.07 -0.75
CA ASP A 183 -0.84 0.31 -0.94
C ASP A 183 -2.29 0.54 -0.50
N LEU A 184 -3.20 -0.38 -0.80
CA LEU A 184 -4.58 -0.35 -0.28
C LEU A 184 -4.59 -0.41 1.25
N ALA A 185 -3.84 -1.31 1.86
CA ALA A 185 -3.82 -1.51 3.31
C ALA A 185 -3.35 -0.27 4.10
N ILE A 186 -2.49 0.57 3.53
CA ILE A 186 -2.04 1.83 4.17
C ILE A 186 -2.91 3.05 3.82
N THR A 187 -3.78 2.95 2.83
CA THR A 187 -4.62 4.07 2.35
C THR A 187 -6.10 3.89 2.65
N HIS A 188 -6.55 2.68 2.96
CA HIS A 188 -7.95 2.31 3.12
C HIS A 188 -8.18 1.48 4.38
N GLU A 189 -9.44 1.43 4.82
CA GLU A 189 -9.82 0.65 5.99
C GLU A 189 -9.93 -0.83 5.63
N PHE A 190 -8.82 -1.55 5.69
CA PHE A 190 -8.76 -2.98 5.39
C PHE A 190 -8.87 -3.86 6.62
N LEU A 191 -8.02 -3.61 7.63
CA LEU A 191 -7.91 -4.41 8.84
C LEU A 191 -7.76 -3.48 10.05
N ASP A 192 -8.18 -3.93 11.23
CA ASP A 192 -7.88 -3.28 12.51
C ASP A 192 -7.11 -4.23 13.43
N ALA A 193 -6.80 -3.78 14.66
CA ALA A 193 -6.02 -4.56 15.61
C ALA A 193 -6.62 -5.95 15.94
N ARG A 194 -7.93 -6.15 15.71
CA ARG A 194 -8.59 -7.44 15.97
C ARG A 194 -8.26 -8.48 14.90
N ALA A 195 -7.71 -8.07 13.75
CA ALA A 195 -7.32 -9.00 12.69
C ALA A 195 -6.26 -10.02 13.14
N GLU A 196 -5.50 -9.71 14.20
CA GLU A 196 -4.51 -10.63 14.80
C GLU A 196 -5.15 -11.77 15.60
N ASP A 197 -6.39 -11.58 16.09
CA ASP A 197 -7.09 -12.55 16.95
C ASP A 197 -7.97 -13.53 16.16
N VAL A 198 -8.09 -13.32 14.84
CA VAL A 198 -8.92 -14.14 13.95
C VAL A 198 -8.28 -15.52 13.73
N GLU A 199 -9.11 -16.53 13.50
CA GLU A 199 -8.63 -17.86 13.14
C GLU A 199 -7.71 -17.79 11.90
N PHE A 200 -6.64 -18.60 11.91
CA PHE A 200 -5.75 -18.71 10.77
C PHE A 200 -6.42 -19.52 9.67
N PHE A 201 -6.33 -19.06 8.43
CA PHE A 201 -6.64 -19.89 7.27
C PHE A 201 -5.54 -20.94 7.08
N GLU A 202 -5.92 -22.21 7.02
CA GLU A 202 -5.00 -23.30 6.70
C GLU A 202 -5.16 -23.71 5.23
N THR A 203 -4.10 -23.51 4.45
CA THR A 203 -4.08 -23.84 3.02
C THR A 203 -4.22 -25.35 2.76
N SER A 204 -5.10 -25.74 1.83
CA SER A 204 -5.29 -27.16 1.47
C SER A 204 -4.07 -27.81 0.82
N TRP A 205 -3.17 -27.03 0.21
CA TRP A 205 -2.06 -27.54 -0.59
C TRP A 205 -0.70 -27.60 0.11
N SER A 206 -0.50 -26.84 1.19
CA SER A 206 0.76 -26.87 1.95
C SER A 206 0.59 -26.94 3.46
N HIS A 207 -0.64 -26.88 3.98
CA HIS A 207 -0.94 -26.80 5.41
C HIS A 207 -0.28 -25.61 6.11
N ALA A 208 0.13 -24.60 5.33
CA ALA A 208 0.57 -23.33 5.87
C ALA A 208 -0.62 -22.63 6.51
N ARG A 209 -0.39 -22.03 7.68
CA ARG A 209 -1.37 -21.25 8.43
C ARG A 209 -1.12 -19.77 8.19
N TRP A 210 -2.12 -19.07 7.71
CA TRP A 210 -2.03 -17.66 7.34
C TRP A 210 -2.95 -16.80 8.22
N PRO A 211 -2.46 -15.68 8.77
CA PRO A 211 -3.31 -14.69 9.42
C PRO A 211 -4.27 -14.04 8.40
N LEU A 212 -5.30 -13.35 8.89
CA LEU A 212 -6.33 -12.74 8.04
C LEU A 212 -5.75 -11.82 6.96
N GLU A 213 -4.76 -11.00 7.30
CA GLU A 213 -4.09 -10.10 6.33
C GLU A 213 -3.45 -10.85 5.18
N GLN A 214 -2.61 -11.85 5.50
CA GLN A 214 -1.93 -12.67 4.49
C GLN A 214 -2.93 -13.45 3.65
N THR A 215 -4.02 -13.90 4.27
CA THR A 215 -5.11 -14.60 3.59
C THR A 215 -5.79 -13.69 2.56
N PHE A 216 -6.09 -12.44 2.92
CA PHE A 216 -6.68 -11.47 2.00
C PHE A 216 -5.72 -11.10 0.87
N ALA A 217 -4.45 -10.82 1.19
CA ALA A 217 -3.41 -10.53 0.20
C ALA A 217 -3.27 -11.68 -0.82
N ALA A 218 -3.21 -12.92 -0.34
CA ALA A 218 -3.14 -14.11 -1.19
C ALA A 218 -4.38 -14.27 -2.05
N TRP A 219 -5.58 -14.03 -1.51
CA TRP A 219 -6.81 -14.06 -2.28
C TRP A 219 -6.82 -13.03 -3.42
N HIS A 220 -6.39 -11.79 -3.14
CA HIS A 220 -6.28 -10.75 -4.15
C HIS A 220 -5.32 -11.17 -5.28
N ALA A 221 -4.12 -11.65 -4.92
CA ALA A 221 -3.14 -12.12 -5.89
C ALA A 221 -3.63 -13.31 -6.74
N TYR A 222 -4.22 -14.33 -6.12
CA TYR A 222 -4.77 -15.47 -6.87
C TYR A 222 -5.96 -15.09 -7.74
N SER A 223 -6.76 -14.10 -7.33
CA SER A 223 -7.86 -13.58 -8.16
C SER A 223 -7.32 -12.87 -9.40
N CYS A 224 -6.27 -12.06 -9.26
CA CYS A 224 -5.57 -11.45 -10.41
C CYS A 224 -4.95 -12.51 -11.33
N LEU A 225 -4.28 -13.52 -10.77
CA LEU A 225 -3.71 -14.62 -11.55
C LEU A 225 -4.79 -15.44 -12.27
N ALA A 226 -5.94 -15.68 -11.65
CA ALA A 226 -7.03 -16.42 -12.26
C ALA A 226 -7.61 -15.67 -13.48
N GLN A 227 -7.73 -14.34 -13.38
CA GLN A 227 -8.12 -13.51 -14.52
C GLN A 227 -7.05 -13.51 -15.61
N PHE A 228 -5.77 -13.37 -15.24
CA PHE A 228 -4.66 -13.39 -16.19
C PHE A 228 -4.54 -14.74 -16.92
N ALA A 229 -4.76 -15.86 -16.22
CA ALA A 229 -4.73 -17.19 -16.81
C ALA A 229 -5.72 -17.35 -17.99
N GLN A 230 -6.87 -16.64 -17.95
CA GLN A 230 -7.83 -16.64 -19.05
C GLN A 230 -7.27 -15.96 -20.31
N ALA A 231 -6.41 -14.94 -20.14
CA ALA A 231 -5.74 -14.24 -21.24
C ALA A 231 -4.54 -15.03 -21.80
N CYS A 232 -3.95 -15.94 -21.02
CA CYS A 232 -2.78 -16.75 -21.40
C CYS A 232 -3.11 -18.00 -22.25
N ALA A 233 -4.30 -18.11 -22.81
CA ALA A 233 -4.70 -19.29 -23.59
C ALA A 233 -3.72 -19.56 -24.76
N GLY A 234 -3.04 -20.71 -24.73
CA GLY A 234 -2.08 -21.11 -25.77
C GLY A 234 -0.64 -20.59 -25.58
N VAL A 235 -0.35 -19.91 -24.47
CA VAL A 235 1.02 -19.53 -24.07
C VAL A 235 1.69 -20.72 -23.39
N GLU A 236 2.94 -21.02 -23.75
CA GLU A 236 3.76 -22.02 -23.06
C GLU A 236 4.10 -21.54 -21.65
N LEU A 237 3.75 -22.33 -20.63
CA LEU A 237 3.96 -22.00 -19.23
C LEU A 237 5.26 -22.59 -18.71
N GLY A 238 5.91 -21.88 -17.79
CA GLY A 238 7.04 -22.40 -17.03
C GLY A 238 6.62 -23.58 -16.12
N PRO A 239 7.59 -24.41 -15.69
CA PRO A 239 7.31 -25.61 -14.88
C PRO A 239 6.68 -25.30 -13.52
N ASP A 240 6.96 -24.11 -12.96
CA ASP A 240 6.49 -23.68 -11.65
C ASP A 240 5.27 -22.73 -11.72
N SER A 241 4.61 -22.65 -12.87
CA SER A 241 3.48 -21.75 -13.09
C SER A 241 2.30 -22.05 -12.13
N LEU A 242 1.81 -21.00 -11.49
CA LEU A 242 0.64 -20.96 -10.62
C LEU A 242 -0.67 -20.79 -11.39
N LEU A 243 -0.63 -20.36 -12.66
CA LEU A 243 -1.82 -20.08 -13.46
C LEU A 243 -2.82 -21.25 -13.52
N PRO A 244 -2.41 -22.53 -13.65
CA PRO A 244 -3.34 -23.66 -13.65
C PRO A 244 -4.09 -23.84 -12.32
N LYS A 245 -3.58 -23.28 -11.22
CA LYS A 245 -4.12 -23.42 -9.86
C LYS A 245 -4.76 -22.15 -9.32
N ALA A 246 -4.59 -21.02 -10.00
CA ALA A 246 -5.01 -19.71 -9.50
C ALA A 246 -6.51 -19.65 -9.21
N GLN A 247 -7.37 -20.13 -10.11
CA GLN A 247 -8.82 -20.10 -9.93
C GLN A 247 -9.29 -20.96 -8.75
N GLU A 248 -8.70 -22.15 -8.58
CA GLU A 248 -9.00 -23.08 -7.48
C GLU A 248 -8.64 -22.45 -6.14
N ARG A 249 -7.42 -21.91 -6.03
CA ARG A 249 -6.93 -21.26 -4.81
C ARG A 249 -7.69 -19.97 -4.48
N ALA A 250 -7.99 -19.14 -5.47
CA ALA A 250 -8.80 -17.93 -5.27
C ALA A 250 -10.19 -18.28 -4.72
N ALA A 251 -10.82 -19.33 -5.23
CA ALA A 251 -12.15 -19.75 -4.77
C ALA A 251 -12.11 -20.30 -3.33
N GLU A 252 -11.11 -21.12 -2.98
CA GLU A 252 -10.93 -21.66 -1.63
C GLU A 252 -10.76 -20.52 -0.61
N ILE A 253 -9.81 -19.61 -0.88
CA ILE A 253 -9.52 -18.50 0.04
C ILE A 253 -10.71 -17.54 0.13
N GLY A 254 -11.34 -17.21 -1.01
CA GLY A 254 -12.48 -16.30 -1.07
C GLY A 254 -13.69 -16.82 -0.27
N ALA A 255 -13.96 -18.13 -0.32
CA ALA A 255 -15.01 -18.75 0.47
C ALA A 255 -14.74 -18.62 1.98
N TRP A 256 -13.48 -18.79 2.40
CA TRP A 256 -13.08 -18.58 3.79
C TRP A 256 -13.24 -17.11 4.21
N LEU A 257 -12.81 -16.16 3.38
CA LEU A 257 -12.95 -14.72 3.66
C LEU A 257 -14.42 -14.29 3.79
N LEU A 258 -15.31 -14.80 2.94
CA LEU A 258 -16.76 -14.52 3.03
C LEU A 258 -17.36 -15.05 4.34
N ALA A 259 -16.89 -16.19 4.84
CA ALA A 259 -17.32 -16.71 6.14
C ALA A 259 -16.83 -15.84 7.33
N HIS A 260 -15.72 -15.13 7.15
CA HIS A 260 -15.09 -14.27 8.16
C HIS A 260 -15.28 -12.77 7.88
N GLU A 261 -16.24 -12.41 7.03
CA GLU A 261 -16.40 -11.03 6.54
C GLU A 261 -16.61 -10.02 7.68
N HIS A 262 -17.24 -10.43 8.78
CA HIS A 262 -17.49 -9.58 9.95
C HIS A 262 -16.21 -9.10 10.65
N GLU A 263 -15.07 -9.75 10.40
CA GLU A 263 -13.76 -9.36 10.91
C GLU A 263 -13.06 -8.32 10.01
N LEU A 264 -13.59 -8.10 8.81
CA LEU A 264 -13.04 -7.15 7.85
C LEU A 264 -13.61 -5.74 8.06
N ARG A 265 -12.76 -4.74 7.80
CA ARG A 265 -13.16 -3.34 7.79
C ARG A 265 -13.96 -2.99 6.52
N PRO A 266 -14.67 -1.85 6.49
CA PRO A 266 -15.58 -1.51 5.41
C PRO A 266 -15.00 -1.60 3.98
N ASP A 267 -13.79 -1.10 3.74
CA ASP A 267 -13.20 -1.11 2.39
C ASP A 267 -12.81 -2.53 1.96
N ALA A 268 -12.28 -3.35 2.89
CA ALA A 268 -12.00 -4.76 2.61
C ALA A 268 -13.27 -5.57 2.32
N ARG A 269 -14.35 -5.35 3.07
CA ARG A 269 -15.65 -6.00 2.82
C ARG A 269 -16.23 -5.62 1.46
N TRP A 270 -16.19 -4.32 1.14
CA TRP A 270 -16.62 -3.83 -0.15
C TRP A 270 -15.84 -4.48 -1.29
N LEU A 271 -14.51 -4.53 -1.21
CA LEU A 271 -13.67 -5.14 -2.22
C LEU A 271 -13.93 -6.65 -2.35
N LEU A 272 -14.05 -7.36 -1.21
CA LEU A 272 -14.36 -8.79 -1.17
C LEU A 272 -15.65 -9.09 -1.94
N ARG A 273 -16.73 -8.38 -1.60
CA ARG A 273 -18.03 -8.58 -2.24
C ARG A 273 -18.07 -8.13 -3.70
N ALA A 274 -17.40 -7.03 -4.04
CA ALA A 274 -17.32 -6.54 -5.41
C ALA A 274 -16.64 -7.57 -6.33
N LEU A 275 -15.53 -8.17 -5.89
CA LEU A 275 -14.84 -9.21 -6.66
C LEU A 275 -15.59 -10.56 -6.64
N ALA A 276 -16.43 -10.81 -5.63
CA ALA A 276 -17.37 -11.92 -5.64
C ALA A 276 -18.59 -11.70 -6.57
N GLY A 277 -18.70 -10.52 -7.20
CA GLY A 277 -19.77 -10.18 -8.15
C GLY A 277 -21.02 -9.57 -7.51
N GLU A 278 -20.98 -9.18 -6.23
CA GLU A 278 -22.08 -8.49 -5.57
C GLU A 278 -22.02 -6.98 -5.83
N THR A 279 -23.19 -6.35 -6.02
CA THR A 279 -23.29 -4.89 -6.09
C THR A 279 -23.44 -4.33 -4.68
N VAL A 280 -22.37 -3.74 -4.15
CA VAL A 280 -22.35 -3.20 -2.79
C VAL A 280 -22.01 -1.71 -2.83
N ALA A 281 -22.83 -0.89 -2.18
CA ALA A 281 -22.51 0.51 -1.98
C ALA A 281 -21.38 0.64 -0.92
N PRO A 282 -20.46 1.60 -1.06
CA PRO A 282 -19.51 1.91 0.01
C PRO A 282 -20.25 2.18 1.32
N SER A 283 -19.77 1.62 2.43
CA SER A 283 -20.38 1.84 3.74
C SER A 283 -20.23 3.30 4.17
N ALA A 284 -21.29 3.89 4.72
CA ALA A 284 -21.16 5.14 5.46
C ALA A 284 -20.40 4.90 6.77
N VAL A 285 -19.63 5.89 7.21
CA VAL A 285 -18.96 5.88 8.51
C VAL A 285 -20.01 6.19 9.59
N GLU A 286 -20.20 5.26 10.53
CA GLU A 286 -21.00 5.50 11.74
C GLU A 286 -20.08 6.03 12.85
N GLY A 287 -20.51 7.08 13.54
CA GLY A 287 -19.73 7.68 14.62
C GLY A 287 -20.59 8.32 15.71
N ASP A 288 -20.06 8.29 16.92
CA ASP A 288 -20.72 8.87 18.09
C ASP A 288 -20.73 10.41 18.01
N ALA A 289 -21.85 11.03 18.36
CA ALA A 289 -21.92 12.48 18.57
C ALA A 289 -21.27 12.81 19.90
N ALA A 290 -20.48 13.88 19.93
CA ALA A 290 -20.29 14.63 21.16
C ALA A 290 -21.27 15.81 21.21
N GLU A 291 -21.69 16.20 22.40
CA GLU A 291 -22.43 17.45 22.61
C GLU A 291 -21.46 18.63 22.45
N ILE A 292 -21.63 19.40 21.37
CA ILE A 292 -20.77 20.55 21.04
C ILE A 292 -21.60 21.83 21.17
N GLU A 293 -21.24 22.70 22.11
CA GLU A 293 -21.97 23.96 22.30
C GLU A 293 -21.56 24.99 21.22
N VAL A 294 -22.51 25.86 20.88
CA VAL A 294 -22.36 26.89 19.81
C VAL A 294 -21.21 27.87 20.09
N ASP A 295 -20.89 28.10 21.37
CA ASP A 295 -19.86 29.06 21.79
C ASP A 295 -18.43 28.47 21.72
N PHE A 296 -18.28 27.19 21.38
CA PHE A 296 -16.96 26.58 21.29
C PHE A 296 -16.18 27.10 20.10
N HIS A 297 -14.89 27.24 20.31
CA HIS A 297 -13.94 27.59 19.27
C HIS A 297 -12.92 26.46 19.12
N PHE A 298 -12.49 26.23 17.88
CA PHE A 298 -11.59 25.14 17.53
C PHE A 298 -10.38 25.68 16.77
N ARG A 299 -9.21 25.11 17.05
CA ARG A 299 -8.02 25.30 16.21
C ARG A 299 -7.29 23.99 16.02
N LEU A 300 -6.47 23.93 14.99
CA LEU A 300 -5.59 22.79 14.76
C LEU A 300 -4.55 22.73 15.90
N HIS A 301 -4.28 21.53 16.42
CA HIS A 301 -3.22 21.38 17.41
C HIS A 301 -1.86 21.76 16.77
N PRO A 302 -0.96 22.48 17.46
CA PRO A 302 0.28 23.02 16.86
C PRO A 302 1.23 21.94 16.32
N ASP A 303 1.15 20.74 16.88
CA ASP A 303 1.96 19.58 16.45
C ASP A 303 1.34 18.79 15.29
N VAL A 304 0.17 19.20 14.78
CA VAL A 304 -0.46 18.51 13.66
C VAL A 304 0.05 19.06 12.34
N ARG A 305 0.32 18.14 11.41
CA ARG A 305 0.58 18.41 9.99
C ARG A 305 -0.44 17.65 9.17
N TRP A 306 -0.75 18.15 7.99
CA TRP A 306 -1.69 17.50 7.10
C TRP A 306 -1.32 17.71 5.65
N ARG A 307 -1.75 16.77 4.81
CA ARG A 307 -1.63 16.86 3.36
C ARG A 307 -2.93 16.41 2.71
N ARG A 308 -3.23 17.01 1.56
CA ARG A 308 -4.39 16.65 0.73
C ARG A 308 -3.89 15.98 -0.55
N THR A 309 -4.51 14.88 -0.91
CA THR A 309 -4.25 14.12 -2.13
C THR A 309 -4.92 14.78 -3.33
N GLU A 310 -4.57 14.36 -4.54
CA GLU A 310 -5.27 14.74 -5.78
C GLU A 310 -6.74 14.29 -5.78
N SER A 311 -7.06 13.16 -5.12
CA SER A 311 -8.45 12.70 -4.91
C SER A 311 -9.24 13.59 -3.95
N GLY A 312 -8.56 14.50 -3.24
CA GLY A 312 -9.16 15.38 -2.24
C GLY A 312 -9.28 14.75 -0.86
N ARG A 313 -8.88 13.49 -0.68
CA ARG A 313 -8.71 12.86 0.64
C ARG A 313 -7.62 13.56 1.42
N MET A 314 -7.71 13.50 2.74
CA MET A 314 -6.77 14.16 3.63
C MET A 314 -6.13 13.15 4.57
N VAL A 315 -4.81 13.24 4.69
CA VAL A 315 -4.05 12.54 5.71
C VAL A 315 -3.50 13.57 6.68
N VAL A 316 -3.63 13.29 7.98
CA VAL A 316 -3.09 14.10 9.07
C VAL A 316 -2.11 13.28 9.87
N GLY A 317 -1.17 13.95 10.52
CA GLY A 317 -0.32 13.29 11.49
C GLY A 317 0.17 14.25 12.55
N ARG A 318 0.52 13.68 13.69
CA ARG A 318 0.95 14.44 14.88
C ARG A 318 2.44 14.23 15.10
N VAL A 319 3.17 15.33 15.23
CA VAL A 319 4.59 15.31 15.59
C VAL A 319 4.73 14.72 16.99
N GLY A 320 5.65 13.78 17.14
CA GLY A 320 5.95 13.10 18.39
C GLY A 320 7.18 12.22 18.22
N GLN A 321 7.61 11.55 19.30
CA GLN A 321 8.70 10.57 19.21
C GLN A 321 8.35 9.43 18.24
N TRP A 322 7.08 9.04 18.22
CA TRP A 322 6.49 8.11 17.27
C TRP A 322 5.29 8.81 16.63
N PRO A 323 5.46 9.42 15.45
CA PRO A 323 4.38 10.13 14.81
C PRO A 323 3.21 9.20 14.51
N GLU A 324 2.01 9.67 14.83
CA GLU A 324 0.77 8.97 14.48
C GLU A 324 0.20 9.59 13.22
N ILE A 325 -0.30 8.76 12.31
CA ILE A 325 -0.82 9.17 11.00
C ILE A 325 -2.22 8.60 10.82
N PHE A 326 -3.14 9.44 10.37
CA PHE A 326 -4.55 9.11 10.22
C PHE A 326 -5.05 9.59 8.85
N TRP A 327 -5.79 8.73 8.17
CA TRP A 327 -6.68 9.17 7.10
C TRP A 327 -7.94 9.77 7.70
N LEU A 328 -8.34 10.93 7.19
CA LEU A 328 -9.60 11.54 7.56
C LEU A 328 -10.69 11.14 6.57
N ASP A 329 -11.88 10.90 7.08
CA ASP A 329 -13.08 10.85 6.25
C ASP A 329 -13.36 12.23 5.60
N ALA A 330 -14.34 12.28 4.72
CA ALA A 330 -14.67 13.49 3.97
C ALA A 330 -15.09 14.67 4.87
N ASP A 331 -15.73 14.40 6.01
CA ASP A 331 -16.28 15.42 6.90
C ASP A 331 -15.20 15.97 7.83
N ALA A 332 -14.42 15.10 8.46
CA ALA A 332 -13.25 15.47 9.26
C ALA A 332 -12.20 16.20 8.40
N GLY A 333 -11.94 15.71 7.18
CA GLY A 333 -11.04 16.36 6.23
C GLY A 333 -11.55 17.72 5.76
N TRP A 334 -12.88 17.89 5.64
CA TRP A 334 -13.48 19.19 5.37
C TRP A 334 -13.27 20.15 6.54
N VAL A 335 -13.54 19.72 7.78
CA VAL A 335 -13.35 20.53 9.00
C VAL A 335 -11.91 21.00 9.13
N VAL A 336 -10.92 20.09 9.02
CA VAL A 336 -9.50 20.46 9.07
C VAL A 336 -9.14 21.46 7.96
N GLY A 337 -9.71 21.29 6.76
CA GLY A 337 -9.53 22.23 5.66
C GLY A 337 -10.15 23.62 5.87
N GLN A 338 -11.04 23.80 6.86
CA GLN A 338 -11.58 25.11 7.24
C GLN A 338 -10.76 25.81 8.33
N LEU A 339 -9.90 25.08 9.05
CA LEU A 339 -9.11 25.65 10.14
C LEU A 339 -7.98 26.53 9.58
N PRO A 340 -7.81 27.77 10.10
CA PRO A 340 -6.70 28.63 9.68
C PRO A 340 -5.33 28.00 9.93
N ALA A 341 -4.45 28.05 8.93
CA ALA A 341 -3.09 27.53 9.04
C ALA A 341 -2.21 28.32 10.03
N ASP A 342 -2.61 29.56 10.37
CA ASP A 342 -1.93 30.39 11.37
C ASP A 342 -2.29 30.02 12.82
N GLY A 343 -3.16 29.01 13.01
CA GLY A 343 -3.60 28.54 14.33
C GLY A 343 -4.68 29.41 14.97
N SER A 344 -5.24 30.38 14.25
CA SER A 344 -6.37 31.18 14.73
C SER A 344 -7.61 30.30 14.95
N PRO A 345 -8.33 30.47 16.09
CA PRO A 345 -9.51 29.67 16.36
C PRO A 345 -10.71 30.05 15.48
N ILE A 346 -11.54 29.07 15.11
CA ILE A 346 -12.83 29.26 14.43
C ILE A 346 -13.98 28.79 15.32
N GLY A 347 -15.06 29.57 15.39
CA GLY A 347 -16.25 29.22 16.16
C GLY A 347 -17.13 28.18 15.45
N VAL A 348 -17.86 27.36 16.22
CA VAL A 348 -18.81 26.35 15.72
C VAL A 348 -19.83 26.94 14.76
N GLY A 349 -20.35 28.15 15.04
CA GLY A 349 -21.30 28.82 14.14
C GLY A 349 -20.74 29.07 12.74
N GLY A 350 -19.45 29.38 12.64
CA GLY A 350 -18.76 29.56 11.36
C GLY A 350 -18.64 28.25 10.59
N LEU A 351 -18.20 27.18 11.27
CA LEU A 351 -18.13 25.83 10.69
C LEU A 351 -19.51 25.32 10.27
N THR A 352 -20.54 25.51 11.09
CA THR A 352 -21.91 25.07 10.80
C THR A 352 -22.46 25.77 9.56
N THR A 353 -22.23 27.07 9.42
CA THR A 353 -22.67 27.83 8.23
C THR A 353 -22.00 27.31 6.96
N GLY A 354 -20.69 27.03 7.02
CA GLY A 354 -19.95 26.43 5.89
C GLY A 354 -20.43 25.01 5.56
N ALA A 355 -20.68 24.20 6.59
CA ALA A 355 -21.15 22.83 6.46
C ALA A 355 -22.53 22.77 5.80
N ILE A 356 -23.48 23.63 6.21
CA ILE A 356 -24.79 23.76 5.58
C ILE A 356 -24.62 24.07 4.08
N GLY A 357 -23.76 25.02 3.71
CA GLY A 357 -23.55 25.36 2.29
C GLY A 357 -22.96 24.21 1.45
N ARG A 358 -22.23 23.27 2.05
CA ARG A 358 -21.52 22.18 1.36
C ARG A 358 -22.27 20.85 1.39
N TRP A 359 -22.95 20.53 2.48
CA TRP A 359 -23.51 19.21 2.76
C TRP A 359 -25.02 19.09 2.46
N THR A 360 -25.73 20.19 2.16
CA THR A 360 -27.19 20.20 1.87
C THR A 360 -27.65 19.43 0.64
N ALA A 361 -26.76 18.72 -0.06
CA ALA A 361 -27.13 17.80 -1.14
C ALA A 361 -27.47 16.38 -0.63
N VAL A 362 -27.18 16.07 0.63
CA VAL A 362 -27.37 14.74 1.25
C VAL A 362 -28.43 14.87 2.35
N THR A 363 -29.31 13.87 2.52
CA THR A 363 -30.47 13.85 3.43
C THR A 363 -30.14 13.91 4.93
N ASP A 364 -28.88 14.08 5.29
CA ASP A 364 -28.39 13.99 6.66
C ASP A 364 -28.24 15.38 7.29
N ASP A 365 -28.53 15.48 8.59
CA ASP A 365 -28.40 16.71 9.37
C ASP A 365 -26.93 17.21 9.40
N PRO A 366 -26.60 18.35 8.76
CA PRO A 366 -25.24 18.88 8.74
C PRO A 366 -24.67 19.18 10.14
N GLY A 367 -25.52 19.52 11.11
CA GLY A 367 -25.10 19.76 12.49
C GLY A 367 -24.57 18.48 13.12
N ARG A 368 -25.35 17.40 13.04
CA ARG A 368 -24.96 16.08 13.56
C ARG A 368 -23.68 15.56 12.91
N ARG A 369 -23.49 15.73 11.59
CA ARG A 369 -22.27 15.34 10.88
C ARG A 369 -21.04 16.12 11.36
N LEU A 370 -21.21 17.44 11.56
CA LEU A 370 -20.15 18.29 12.09
C LEU A 370 -19.76 17.86 13.52
N GLU A 371 -20.74 17.50 14.35
CA GLU A 371 -20.51 16.97 15.69
C GLU A 371 -19.70 15.67 15.68
N VAL A 372 -20.03 14.70 14.80
CA VAL A 372 -19.22 13.47 14.65
C VAL A 372 -17.78 13.82 14.27
N ALA A 373 -17.62 14.65 13.24
CA ALA A 373 -16.31 14.99 12.71
C ALA A 373 -15.44 15.68 13.79
N LEU A 374 -15.99 16.67 14.50
CA LEU A 374 -15.29 17.36 15.58
C LEU A 374 -15.01 16.44 16.78
N ALA A 375 -15.95 15.57 17.16
CA ALA A 375 -15.75 14.61 18.24
C ALA A 375 -14.59 13.65 17.93
N SER A 376 -14.53 13.13 16.69
CA SER A 376 -13.45 12.27 16.22
C SER A 376 -12.10 13.00 16.22
N LEU A 377 -12.06 14.24 15.70
CA LEU A 377 -10.84 15.06 15.67
C LEU A 377 -10.35 15.43 17.08
N LEU A 378 -11.25 15.72 18.02
CA LEU A 378 -10.93 15.98 19.43
C LEU A 378 -10.36 14.73 20.12
N THR A 379 -11.01 13.58 19.91
CA THR A 379 -10.61 12.30 20.52
C THR A 379 -9.18 11.93 20.12
N ASN A 380 -8.83 12.19 18.86
CA ASN A 380 -7.49 11.94 18.33
C ASN A 380 -6.53 13.12 18.52
N SER A 381 -6.91 14.16 19.28
CA SER A 381 -6.09 15.36 19.54
C SER A 381 -5.57 16.04 18.26
N ILE A 382 -6.34 15.99 17.18
CA ILE A 382 -6.03 16.66 15.92
C ILE A 382 -6.41 18.14 16.01
N VAL A 383 -7.51 18.43 16.70
CA VAL A 383 -7.96 19.78 17.01
C VAL A 383 -8.05 19.94 18.52
N GLU A 384 -7.99 21.18 18.99
CA GLU A 384 -8.23 21.52 20.38
C GLU A 384 -9.32 22.57 20.53
N ARG A 385 -10.04 22.49 21.64
CA ARG A 385 -11.06 23.46 22.02
C ARG A 385 -10.40 24.65 22.71
N VAL A 386 -10.70 25.84 22.24
CA VAL A 386 -10.25 27.12 22.83
C VAL A 386 -11.44 27.77 23.52
N SER A 387 -11.23 28.24 24.74
CA SER A 387 -12.23 28.96 25.55
C SER A 387 -12.32 30.43 25.17
#